data_AF-A0A2V6TIV1-F1
#
_entry.id   AF-A0A2V6TIV1-F1
#
_cell.length_a   1.000
_cell.length_b   1.000
_cell.length_c   1.000
_cell.angle_alpha   90.00
_cell.angle_beta   90.00
_cell.angle_gamma   90.00
#
_symmetry.space_group_name_H-M   'P 1'
#
loop_
_entity.id
_entity.type
_entity.pdbx_description
1 polymer ?
#
loop_
_entity_poly.entity_id
_entity_poly.type
_entity_poly.pdbx_seq_one_letter_code
_entity_poly.pdbx_strand_id
1 'polypeptide(L)'
;MMFQAEGGARLRVPSRLLPGAGTDGRLNLVLRPENIQLEPLGGVSDEGMRIRGRILQVVYAGATTSYVLELTGGLRLMAEQQNTLGKPRHREGDEVEVYVDPEAIYAVSDS
;
A
#
# COMPACT_ATOMS: atom_id res chain seq x y z
N MET A 1 -8.89 -5.81 12.22
CA MET A 1 -8.88 -4.80 13.30
C MET A 1 -8.34 -3.48 12.73
N MET A 2 -8.72 -2.32 13.29
CA MET A 2 -8.30 -1.01 12.76
C MET A 2 -7.01 -0.56 13.46
N PHE A 3 -6.01 -0.17 12.69
CA PHE A 3 -4.74 0.39 13.15
C PHE A 3 -4.53 1.77 12.56
N GLN A 4 -3.76 2.61 13.25
CA GLN A 4 -3.30 3.87 12.74
C GLN A 4 -1.80 3.75 12.45
N ALA A 5 -1.39 3.98 11.20
CA ALA A 5 0.02 4.12 10.85
C ALA A 5 0.59 5.40 11.48
N GLU A 6 1.92 5.47 11.67
CA GLU A 6 2.58 6.67 12.20
C GLU A 6 2.26 7.93 11.38
N GLY A 7 2.07 7.77 10.06
CA GLY A 7 1.57 8.82 9.16
C GLY A 7 0.05 8.95 9.15
N GLY A 8 -0.66 8.74 10.27
CA GLY A 8 -2.09 9.01 10.43
C GLY A 8 -3.09 8.16 9.62
N ALA A 9 -2.63 7.40 8.62
CA ALA A 9 -3.46 6.54 7.79
C ALA A 9 -4.13 5.44 8.62
N ARG A 10 -5.43 5.21 8.40
CA ARG A 10 -6.17 4.12 9.07
C ARG A 10 -6.17 2.88 8.21
N LEU A 11 -5.76 1.77 8.80
CA LEU A 11 -5.45 0.51 8.13
C LEU A 11 -6.27 -0.61 8.75
N ARG A 12 -7.02 -1.36 7.93
CA ARG A 12 -7.61 -2.62 8.37
C ARG A 12 -6.56 -3.73 8.27
N VAL A 13 -6.10 -4.22 9.40
CA VAL A 13 -5.11 -5.30 9.50
C VAL A 13 -5.83 -6.62 9.83
N PRO A 14 -5.53 -7.74 9.14
CA PRO A 14 -6.02 -9.07 9.49
C PRO A 14 -5.70 -9.44 10.93
N SER A 15 -6.67 -10.03 11.65
CA SER A 15 -6.47 -10.48 13.04
C SER A 15 -5.38 -11.54 13.19
N ARG A 16 -5.10 -12.31 12.13
CA ARG A 16 -4.02 -13.31 12.10
C ARG A 16 -2.62 -12.72 12.26
N LEU A 17 -2.44 -11.42 11.96
CA LEU A 17 -1.17 -10.71 12.07
C LEU A 17 -0.95 -10.13 13.47
N LEU A 18 -1.91 -10.27 14.37
CA LEU A 18 -1.80 -9.75 15.73
C LEU A 18 -0.97 -10.71 16.57
N PRO A 19 0.09 -10.24 17.25
CA PRO A 19 0.75 -11.04 18.28
C PRO A 19 -0.25 -11.40 19.38
N GLY A 20 -0.14 -12.61 19.92
CA GLY A 20 -1.01 -13.09 20.99
C GLY A 20 -0.92 -12.19 22.23
N ALA A 21 -2.07 -11.65 22.64
CA ALA A 21 -2.34 -10.86 23.84
C ALA A 21 -1.59 -9.50 23.98
N GLY A 22 -2.24 -8.44 23.52
CA GLY A 22 -1.93 -7.05 23.89
C GLY A 22 -2.41 -6.06 22.82
N THR A 23 -3.57 -5.45 23.01
CA THR A 23 -4.17 -4.47 22.08
C THR A 23 -3.44 -3.12 22.03
N ASP A 24 -2.39 -2.95 22.83
CA ASP A 24 -1.70 -1.66 23.05
C ASP A 24 -0.24 -1.67 22.54
N GLY A 25 0.13 -2.68 21.73
CA GLY A 25 1.46 -2.80 21.14
C GLY A 25 1.61 -2.08 19.79
N ARG A 26 2.83 -1.64 19.48
CA ARG A 26 3.20 -1.27 18.11
C ARG A 26 3.39 -2.55 17.28
N LEU A 27 2.94 -2.50 16.03
CA LEU A 27 3.08 -3.59 15.08
C LEU A 27 3.81 -3.05 13.85
N ASN A 28 4.94 -3.66 13.50
CA ASN A 28 5.63 -3.34 12.27
C ASN A 28 5.05 -4.22 11.16
N LEU A 29 4.38 -3.56 10.21
CA LEU A 29 3.83 -4.21 9.03
C LEU A 29 4.78 -4.02 7.86
N VAL A 30 5.08 -5.13 7.19
CA VAL A 30 5.94 -5.14 6.01
C VAL A 30 5.10 -5.48 4.79
N LEU A 31 5.24 -4.66 3.77
CA LEU A 31 4.62 -4.77 2.46
C LEU A 31 5.70 -4.79 1.40
N ARG A 32 5.63 -5.76 0.49
CA ARG A 32 6.52 -5.79 -0.67
C ARG A 32 5.99 -4.84 -1.75
N PRO A 33 6.82 -4.00 -2.40
CA PRO A 33 6.37 -3.05 -3.42
C PRO A 33 5.57 -3.69 -4.56
N GLU A 34 5.94 -4.89 -4.98
CA GLU A 34 5.29 -5.66 -6.06
C GLU A 34 3.89 -6.17 -5.69
N ASN A 35 3.56 -6.22 -4.39
CA ASN A 35 2.25 -6.61 -3.89
C ASN A 35 1.28 -5.42 -3.75
N ILE A 36 1.74 -4.21 -4.09
CA ILE A 36 0.94 -2.99 -4.01
C ILE A 36 0.33 -2.71 -5.37
N GLN A 37 -0.99 -2.77 -5.43
CA GLN A 37 -1.75 -2.41 -6.63
C GLN A 37 -2.18 -0.96 -6.53
N LEU A 38 -2.09 -0.25 -7.67
CA LEU A 38 -2.55 1.12 -7.82
C LEU A 38 -3.73 1.09 -8.78
N GLU A 39 -4.85 1.66 -8.35
CA GLU A 39 -6.05 1.85 -9.15
C GLU A 39 -6.36 3.35 -9.26
N PRO A 40 -6.99 3.80 -10.36
CA PRO A 40 -7.63 5.11 -10.38
C PRO A 40 -8.65 5.25 -9.25
N LEU A 41 -8.90 6.48 -8.78
CA LEU A 41 -9.95 6.73 -7.79
C LEU A 41 -11.30 6.13 -8.22
N GLY A 42 -11.93 5.37 -7.32
CA GLY A 42 -13.23 4.74 -7.58
C GLY A 42 -13.16 3.40 -8.30
N GLY A 43 -12.00 2.73 -8.27
CA GLY A 43 -11.85 1.35 -8.75
C GLY A 43 -12.79 0.37 -8.05
N VAL A 44 -13.05 -0.77 -8.68
CA VAL A 44 -14.01 -1.81 -8.24
C VAL A 44 -13.21 -3.04 -7.76
N SER A 45 -12.85 -3.08 -6.50
CA SER A 45 -12.22 -4.20 -5.81
C SER A 45 -12.85 -4.26 -4.42
N ASP A 46 -13.63 -5.32 -4.19
CA ASP A 46 -14.56 -5.40 -3.07
C ASP A 46 -13.91 -5.90 -1.76
N GLU A 47 -12.66 -6.37 -1.79
CA GLU A 47 -12.02 -7.02 -0.66
C GLU A 47 -10.55 -6.60 -0.46
N GLY A 48 -10.27 -5.58 0.35
CA GLY A 48 -8.89 -5.24 0.74
C GLY A 48 -8.72 -3.89 1.42
N MET A 49 -7.47 -3.54 1.69
CA MET A 49 -7.12 -2.23 2.27
C MET A 49 -7.04 -1.19 1.15
N ARG A 50 -7.91 -0.18 1.19
CA ARG A 50 -7.92 0.95 0.24
C ARG A 50 -7.45 2.23 0.91
N ILE A 51 -6.38 2.80 0.41
CA ILE A 51 -5.84 4.06 0.94
C ILE A 51 -5.63 5.01 -0.23
N ARG A 52 -6.19 6.21 -0.12
CA ARG A 52 -5.95 7.26 -1.12
C ARG A 52 -4.53 7.77 -0.99
N GLY A 53 -3.89 7.96 -2.14
CA GLY A 53 -2.58 8.58 -2.23
C GLY A 53 -2.40 9.36 -3.52
N ARG A 54 -1.24 10.00 -3.62
CA ARG A 54 -0.81 10.76 -4.79
C ARG A 54 0.54 10.28 -5.25
N ILE A 55 0.72 10.12 -6.56
CA ILE A 55 2.01 9.78 -7.14
C ILE A 55 2.96 10.98 -7.02
N LEU A 56 4.08 10.80 -6.32
CA LEU A 56 5.15 11.78 -6.19
C LEU A 56 6.20 11.65 -7.29
N GLN A 57 6.53 10.41 -7.67
CA GLN A 57 7.57 10.12 -8.63
C GLN A 57 7.27 8.84 -9.42
N VAL A 58 7.63 8.83 -10.71
CA VAL A 58 7.56 7.65 -11.57
C VAL A 58 8.94 7.30 -12.10
N VAL A 59 9.40 6.08 -11.83
CA VAL A 59 10.71 5.57 -12.27
C VAL A 59 10.53 4.38 -13.19
N TYR A 60 10.97 4.52 -14.44
CA TYR A 60 10.90 3.45 -15.44
C TYR A 60 12.20 2.63 -15.43
N ALA A 61 12.11 1.33 -15.15
CA ALA A 61 13.22 0.40 -15.07
C ALA A 61 13.03 -0.77 -16.07
N GLY A 62 12.97 -0.45 -17.36
CA GLY A 62 12.80 -1.44 -18.43
C GLY A 62 11.43 -2.13 -18.37
N ALA A 63 11.40 -3.36 -17.83
CA ALA A 63 10.19 -4.18 -17.75
C ALA A 63 9.26 -3.78 -16.59
N THR A 64 9.73 -2.99 -15.63
CA THR A 64 8.97 -2.53 -14.48
C THR A 64 8.91 -1.01 -14.40
N THR A 65 7.91 -0.52 -13.68
CA THR A 65 7.77 0.89 -13.28
C THR A 65 7.59 0.93 -11.77
N SER A 66 8.44 1.70 -11.10
CA SER A 66 8.31 1.99 -9.68
C SER A 66 7.63 3.33 -9.47
N TYR A 67 6.68 3.38 -8.56
CA TYR A 67 5.94 4.56 -8.18
C TYR A 67 6.26 4.90 -6.73
N VAL A 68 6.73 6.12 -6.47
CA VAL A 68 6.76 6.67 -5.11
C VAL A 68 5.47 7.44 -4.92
N LEU A 69 4.76 7.16 -3.84
CA LEU A 69 3.48 7.78 -3.52
C LEU A 69 3.42 8.25 -2.08
N GLU A 70 2.63 9.28 -1.86
CA GLU A 70 2.26 9.77 -0.53
C GLU A 70 0.80 9.43 -0.26
N LEU A 71 0.56 8.67 0.79
CA LEU A 71 -0.77 8.33 1.27
C LEU A 71 -1.38 9.48 2.07
N THR A 72 -2.71 9.45 2.18
CA THR A 72 -3.45 10.33 3.07
C THR A 72 -2.91 10.19 4.51
N GLY A 73 -2.39 11.28 5.05
CA GLY A 73 -1.73 11.33 6.37
C GLY A 73 -0.19 11.41 6.32
N GLY A 74 0.42 11.39 5.13
CA GLY A 74 1.83 11.69 4.93
C GLY A 74 2.77 10.47 4.93
N LEU A 75 2.23 9.25 5.05
CA LEU A 75 3.02 8.02 4.89
C LEU A 75 3.44 7.87 3.42
N ARG A 76 4.73 7.64 3.18
CA ARG A 76 5.26 7.35 1.84
C ARG A 76 5.41 5.86 1.60
N LEU A 77 5.02 5.42 0.41
CA LEU A 77 5.16 4.03 -0.05
C LEU A 77 5.80 3.98 -1.44
N MET A 78 6.39 2.84 -1.74
CA MET A 78 6.86 2.48 -3.07
C MET A 78 6.05 1.29 -3.58
N ALA A 79 5.46 1.43 -4.76
CA ALA A 79 4.79 0.36 -5.47
C ALA A 79 5.59 0.00 -6.73
N GLU A 80 5.62 -1.27 -7.10
CA GLU A 80 6.26 -1.75 -8.33
C GLU A 80 5.25 -2.46 -9.21
N GLN A 81 5.21 -2.13 -10.50
CA GLN A 81 4.32 -2.76 -11.46
C GLN A 81 5.06 -3.17 -12.73
N GLN A 82 4.73 -4.35 -13.25
CA GLN A 82 5.21 -4.77 -14.56
C GLN A 82 4.56 -3.93 -15.67
N ASN A 83 5.37 -3.56 -16.66
CA ASN A 83 4.91 -2.88 -17.86
C ASN A 83 4.18 -3.86 -18.77
N THR A 84 2.85 -3.78 -18.82
CA THR A 84 2.01 -4.58 -19.71
C THR A 84 1.44 -3.70 -20.83
N LEU A 85 1.49 -4.19 -22.08
CA LEU A 85 0.88 -3.49 -23.21
C LEU A 85 -0.63 -3.32 -22.99
N GLY A 86 -1.15 -2.11 -23.21
CA GLY A 86 -2.57 -1.81 -23.04
C GLY A 86 -3.01 -1.47 -21.61
N LYS A 87 -2.12 -1.60 -20.60
CA LYS A 87 -2.42 -1.11 -19.24
C LYS A 87 -2.04 0.38 -19.11
N PRO A 88 -2.96 1.26 -18.70
CA PRO A 88 -2.66 2.66 -18.46
C PRO A 88 -1.54 2.81 -17.41
N ARG A 89 -0.68 3.80 -17.60
CA ARG A 89 0.39 4.15 -16.64
C ARG A 89 -0.04 5.38 -15.85
N HIS A 90 0.26 5.35 -14.55
CA HIS A 90 0.11 6.53 -13.71
C HIS A 90 1.23 7.53 -14.00
N ARG A 91 0.96 8.80 -13.70
CA ARG A 91 1.86 9.93 -13.87
C ARG A 91 2.07 10.63 -12.53
N GLU A 92 3.15 11.38 -12.43
CA GLU A 92 3.37 12.27 -11.29
C GLU A 92 2.18 13.22 -11.13
N GLY A 93 1.70 13.33 -9.90
CA GLY A 93 0.54 14.12 -9.55
C GLY A 93 -0.80 13.39 -9.59
N ASP A 94 -0.89 12.21 -10.21
CA ASP A 94 -2.14 11.43 -10.25
C ASP A 94 -2.61 11.05 -8.84
N GLU A 95 -3.92 11.15 -8.62
CA GLU A 95 -4.58 10.59 -7.44
C GLU A 95 -4.92 9.12 -7.70
N VAL A 96 -4.59 8.27 -6.73
CA VAL A 96 -4.75 6.81 -6.83
C VAL A 96 -5.33 6.23 -5.56
N GLU A 97 -5.98 5.07 -5.69
CA GLU A 97 -6.25 4.18 -4.57
C GLU A 97 -5.21 3.06 -4.54
N VAL A 98 -4.61 2.90 -3.37
CA VAL A 98 -3.67 1.83 -3.08
C VAL A 98 -4.45 0.66 -2.55
N TYR A 99 -4.30 -0.47 -3.22
CA TYR A 99 -4.85 -1.75 -2.81
C TYR A 99 -3.72 -2.69 -2.41
N VAL A 100 -3.93 -3.38 -1.29
CA VAL A 100 -3.05 -4.45 -0.82
C VAL A 100 -3.92 -5.63 -0.43
N ASP A 101 -3.58 -6.80 -0.98
CA ASP A 101 -4.14 -8.07 -0.55
C ASP A 101 -3.74 -8.32 0.92
N PRO A 102 -4.70 -8.51 1.84
CA PRO A 102 -4.40 -8.78 3.24
C PRO A 102 -3.51 -10.04 3.47
N GLU A 103 -3.48 -10.98 2.52
CA GLU A 103 -2.60 -12.14 2.55
C GLU A 103 -1.13 -11.80 2.25
N ALA A 104 -0.88 -10.68 1.57
CA ALA A 104 0.45 -10.19 1.22
C ALA A 104 1.13 -9.33 2.31
N ILE A 105 0.48 -9.15 3.46
CA ILE A 105 0.95 -8.35 4.59
C ILE A 105 1.64 -9.25 5.62
N TYR A 106 2.83 -8.84 6.08
CA TYR A 106 3.58 -9.53 7.11
C TYR A 106 3.71 -8.67 8.36
N ALA A 107 3.60 -9.29 9.53
CA ALA A 107 3.98 -8.67 10.79
C ALA A 107 5.42 -9.07 11.13
N VAL A 108 6.23 -8.10 11.56
CA VAL A 108 7.56 -8.34 12.11
C VAL A 108 7.63 -7.76 13.52
N SER A 109 8.29 -8.49 14.42
CA SER A 109 8.55 -8.02 15.77
C SER A 109 9.83 -7.17 15.78
N ASP A 110 9.84 -6.08 16.54
CA ASP A 110 11.10 -5.45 16.93
C ASP A 110 11.86 -6.44 17.82
N SER A 111 13.12 -6.72 17.44
CA SER A 111 14.06 -7.56 18.21
C SER A 111 14.72 -6.75 19.32
#